data_AF-A0A5K0V3K9-F1
#
_entry.id   AF-A0A5K0V3K9-F1
#
_cell.length_a   1.000
_cell.length_b   1.000
_cell.length_c   1.000
_cell.angle_alpha   90.00
_cell.angle_beta   90.00
_cell.angle_gamma   90.00
#
_symmetry.space_group_name_H-M   'P 1'
#
loop_
_entity.id
_entity.type
_entity.pdbx_description
1 polymer ?
#
loop_
_entity_poly.entity_id
_entity_poly.type
_entity_poly.pdbx_seq_one_letter_code
_entity_poly.pdbx_strand_id
1 'polypeptide(L)' 'SNAAPLPVLHLQYPDWPDHGVPVDTRAVRDILKRLYHLPAELGPLVVHC' A
#
# COMPACT_ATOMS: atom_id res chain seq x y z
N SER A 1 30.05 8.67 1.87
CA SER A 1 29.12 8.12 2.89
C SER A 1 28.39 6.96 2.27
N ASN A 2 28.57 5.73 2.76
CA ASN A 2 27.90 4.55 2.22
C ASN A 2 26.69 4.23 3.09
N ALA A 3 25.57 4.93 2.88
CA ALA A 3 24.35 4.69 3.63
C ALA A 3 23.71 3.38 3.15
N ALA A 4 23.24 2.55 4.09
CA ALA A 4 22.51 1.35 3.74
C ALA A 4 21.20 1.72 3.01
N PRO A 5 20.76 0.94 2.01
CA PRO A 5 19.49 1.17 1.34
C PRO A 5 18.32 1.02 2.31
N LEU A 6 17.32 1.90 2.18
CA LEU A 6 16.10 1.85 2.97
C LEU A 6 15.12 0.83 2.35
N PRO A 7 14.62 -0.16 3.10
CA PRO A 7 13.63 -1.09 2.60
C PRO A 7 12.28 -0.40 2.42
N VAL A 8 11.59 -0.69 1.32
CA VAL A 8 10.26 -0.15 1.01
C VAL A 8 9.27 -1.30 0.79
N LEU A 9 8.12 -1.24 1.44
CA LEU A 9 6.99 -2.13 1.17
C LEU A 9 6.12 -1.52 0.07
N HIS A 10 6.11 -2.14 -1.10
CA HIS A 10 5.22 -1.75 -2.20
C HIS A 10 4.04 -2.73 -2.31
N LEU A 11 2.82 -2.20 -2.36
CA LEU A 11 1.58 -2.97 -2.53
C LEU A 11 0.88 -2.49 -3.81
N GLN A 12 0.64 -3.39 -4.75
CA GLN A 12 -0.06 -3.10 -6.00
C GLN A 12 -1.39 -3.84 -6.06
N TYR A 13 -2.45 -3.16 -6.48
CA TYR A 13 -3.76 -3.76 -6.75
C TYR A 13 -4.18 -3.48 -8.20
N PRO A 14 -3.93 -4.43 -9.13
CA PRO A 14 -4.11 -4.18 -10.57
C PRO A 14 -5.56 -4.32 -11.04
N ASP A 15 -6.44 -4.97 -10.27
CA ASP A 15 -7.83 -5.24 -10.68
C ASP A 15 -8.79 -4.08 -10.36
N TRP A 16 -8.27 -2.90 -9.97
CA TRP A 16 -9.07 -1.68 -9.86
C TRP A 16 -9.09 -0.96 -11.21
N PRO A 17 -10.25 -0.83 -11.88
CA PRO A 17 -10.33 -0.11 -13.16
C PRO A 17 -10.13 1.40 -13.01
N ASP A 18 -9.39 2.04 -13.93
CA ASP A 18 -9.09 3.49 -13.91
C ASP A 18 -10.32 4.41 -13.74
N HIS A 19 -11.46 4.00 -14.29
CA HIS A 19 -12.73 4.73 -14.22
C HIS A 19 -13.86 3.90 -13.63
N GLY A 20 -13.52 2.90 -12.81
CA GLY A 20 -14.49 1.99 -12.22
C GLY A 20 -14.20 1.69 -10.76
N VAL A 21 -14.84 0.63 -10.27
CA VAL A 21 -14.65 0.11 -8.92
C VAL A 21 -14.38 -1.39 -8.99
N PRO A 22 -13.68 -1.95 -7.99
CA PRO A 22 -13.57 -3.38 -7.79
C PRO A 22 -14.94 -4.08 -7.70
N VAL A 23 -14.97 -5.36 -8.07
CA VAL A 23 -16.17 -6.21 -7.94
C VAL A 23 -16.60 -6.34 -6.47
N ASP A 24 -15.65 -6.37 -5.54
CA ASP A 24 -15.91 -6.36 -4.11
C ASP A 24 -14.79 -5.62 -3.34
N THR A 25 -14.97 -5.48 -2.03
CA THR A 25 -14.05 -4.71 -1.16
C THR A 25 -12.93 -5.53 -0.53
N ARG A 26 -12.79 -6.83 -0.85
CA ARG A 26 -11.88 -7.75 -0.17
C ARG A 26 -10.42 -7.32 -0.33
N ALA A 27 -9.97 -7.10 -1.57
CA ALA A 27 -8.58 -6.73 -1.86
C ALA A 27 -8.18 -5.42 -1.14
N VAL A 28 -9.02 -4.39 -1.21
CA VAL A 28 -8.80 -3.10 -0.55
C VAL A 28 -8.72 -3.26 0.98
N ARG A 29 -9.62 -4.06 1.58
CA ARG A 29 -9.58 -4.34 3.02
C ARG A 29 -8.35 -5.11 3.44
N ASP A 30 -7.86 -6.03 2.62
CA ASP A 30 -6.68 -6.82 2.96
C ASP A 30 -5.40 -5.97 2.90
N ILE A 31 -5.33 -5.00 1.96
CA ILE A 31 -4.31 -3.94 1.98
C ILE A 31 -4.40 -3.14 3.27
N LEU A 32 -5.59 -2.63 3.63
CA LEU A 32 -5.78 -1.85 4.85
C LEU A 32 -5.40 -2.61 6.13
N LYS A 33 -5.82 -3.87 6.27
CA LYS A 33 -5.46 -4.73 7.41
C LYS A 33 -3.94 -4.89 7.54
N ARG A 34 -3.22 -4.98 6.42
CA ARG A 34 -1.74 -5.07 6.45
C ARG A 34 -1.12 -3.75 6.94
N LEU A 35 -1.71 -2.61 6.57
CA LEU A 35 -1.25 -1.28 6.99
C LEU A 35 -1.50 -1.00 8.47
N TYR A 36 -2.58 -1.52 9.08
CA TYR A 36 -2.85 -1.34 10.52
C TYR A 36 -1.76 -1.88 11.44
N HIS A 37 -0.95 -2.82 10.98
CA HIS A 37 0.13 -3.41 11.76
C HIS A 37 1.48 -2.68 11.57
N LEU A 38 1.52 -1.63 10.73
CA LEU A 38 2.73 -0.84 10.51
C LEU A 38 2.91 0.23 11.61
N PRO A 39 4.13 0.41 12.15
CA PRO A 39 4.43 1.51 13.06
C PRO A 39 4.20 2.88 12.40
N ALA A 40 3.62 3.83 13.14
CA ALA A 40 3.33 5.17 12.64
C ALA A 40 4.60 6.00 12.40
N GLU A 41 5.70 5.63 13.06
CA GLU A 41 7.01 6.29 12.99
C GLU A 41 7.72 6.07 11.65
N LEU A 42 7.22 5.15 10.80
CA LEU A 42 7.75 4.93 9.46
C LEU A 42 7.47 6.09 8.49
N GLY A 43 6.65 7.06 8.90
CA GLY A 43 6.31 8.23 8.11
C GLY A 43 5.05 8.03 7.25
N PRO A 44 4.81 8.94 6.30
CA PRO A 44 3.59 8.92 5.49
C PRO A 44 3.54 7.73 4.54
N LEU A 45 2.34 7.19 4.34
CA LEU A 45 2.06 6.21 3.29
C LEU A 45 1.92 6.95 1.95
N VAL A 46 2.68 6.53 0.95
CA VAL A 46 2.54 7.02 -0.43
C VAL A 46 1.50 6.16 -1.15
N VAL A 47 0.46 6.80 -1.70
CA VAL A 47 -0.61 6.16 -2.47
C VAL A 47 -0.70 6.83 -3.83
N HIS A 48 -0.70 6.02 -4.90
CA HIS A 48 -0.89 6.48 -6.28
C HIS A 48 -1.67 5.43 -7.09
N CYS A 49 -2.23 5.86 -8.22
CA CYS A 49 -2.83 5.03 -9.26
C CYS A 49 -2.05 5.24 -10.57
#